data_AF-D2EGD1-F1
#
_entry.id   AF-D2EGD1-F1
#
_cell.length_a   1.000
_cell.length_b   1.000
_cell.length_c   1.000
_cell.angle_alpha   90.00
_cell.angle_beta   90.00
_cell.angle_gamma   90.00
#
_symmetry.space_group_name_H-M   'P 1'
#
loop_
_entity.id
_entity.type
_entity.pdbx_description
1 polymer ?
#
loop_
_entity_poly.entity_id
_entity_poly.type
_entity_poly.pdbx_seq_one_letter_code
_entity_poly.pdbx_strand_id
1 'polypeptide(L)'
;MVISIFLKNELRNKLESEVKNYGIDRVSKELNLEKDKFYSDGKFDPYSIIDIDTVLISERHMFRMQYSLNEKKWFASVPINKNKVDEFSLEQANPDNVDTSLDFFDLSPTKNEASSLFIRAYDAFESEDKKTTEVAETKSFVPVSLPLNMDKLPPCIKLILNGLSDGRKRSIFILVNFLRSIGRTKEEITSFLLEWNNKNKPPLKQNLILQQVEYAFSSKSYPPPNCDSKGYYKFFNVCFPDQTCKLIKNPLSYYIRVNAKNHKKSK
;
A
#
# COMPACT_ATOMS: atom_id res chain seq x y z
N MET A 1 -5.12 -12.46 6.28
CA MET A 1 -5.52 -11.67 5.09
C MET A 1 -6.85 -12.13 4.48
N VAL A 2 -7.15 -13.44 4.51
CA VAL A 2 -8.38 -14.04 3.97
C VAL A 2 -9.66 -13.35 4.49
N ILE A 3 -9.82 -13.21 5.80
CA ILE A 3 -11.00 -12.57 6.41
C ILE A 3 -11.17 -11.12 5.95
N SER A 4 -10.09 -10.33 5.89
CA SER A 4 -10.14 -8.93 5.48
C SER A 4 -10.56 -8.75 4.02
N ILE A 5 -10.10 -9.64 3.13
CA ILE A 5 -10.49 -9.66 1.73
C ILE A 5 -11.96 -10.10 1.59
N PHE A 6 -12.35 -11.14 2.32
CA PHE A 6 -13.73 -11.62 2.34
C PHE A 6 -14.71 -10.54 2.78
N LEU A 7 -14.43 -9.87 3.92
CA LEU A 7 -15.25 -8.77 4.42
C LEU A 7 -15.33 -7.61 3.43
N LYS A 8 -14.21 -7.28 2.77
CA LYS A 8 -14.22 -6.28 1.70
C LYS A 8 -15.23 -6.70 0.63
N ASN A 9 -15.10 -7.91 0.07
CA ASN A 9 -16.01 -8.41 -0.98
C ASN A 9 -17.48 -8.41 -0.56
N GLU A 10 -17.81 -8.85 0.65
CA GLU A 10 -19.17 -8.83 1.20
C GLU A 10 -19.79 -7.43 1.23
N LEU A 11 -18.98 -6.41 1.54
CA LEU A 11 -19.43 -5.01 1.61
C LEU A 11 -19.60 -4.36 0.24
N ARG A 12 -19.05 -4.94 -0.83
CA ARG A 12 -19.01 -4.32 -2.17
C ARG A 12 -20.39 -3.90 -2.66
N ASN A 13 -21.35 -4.82 -2.62
CA ASN A 13 -22.69 -4.59 -3.16
C ASN A 13 -23.45 -3.53 -2.36
N LYS A 14 -23.29 -3.55 -1.04
CA LYS A 14 -23.90 -2.56 -0.15
C LYS A 14 -23.31 -1.17 -0.40
N LEU A 15 -21.98 -1.06 -0.46
CA LEU A 15 -21.28 0.19 -0.78
C LEU A 15 -21.68 0.73 -2.15
N GLU A 16 -21.75 -0.13 -3.16
CA GLU A 16 -22.21 0.26 -4.49
C GLU A 16 -23.62 0.85 -4.45
N SER A 17 -24.55 0.23 -3.73
CA SER A 17 -25.90 0.75 -3.57
C SER A 17 -25.93 2.09 -2.83
N GLU A 18 -25.17 2.23 -1.74
CA GLU A 18 -25.14 3.47 -0.96
C GLU A 18 -24.55 4.64 -1.75
N VAL A 19 -23.47 4.41 -2.51
CA VAL A 19 -22.87 5.44 -3.36
C VAL A 19 -23.82 5.85 -4.49
N LYS A 20 -24.50 4.89 -5.12
CA LYS A 20 -25.51 5.19 -6.15
C LYS A 20 -26.66 6.01 -5.59
N ASN A 21 -27.15 5.68 -4.39
CA ASN A 21 -28.22 6.41 -3.72
C ASN A 21 -27.80 7.84 -3.33
N TYR A 22 -26.54 8.04 -2.94
CA TYR A 22 -25.99 9.37 -2.64
C TYR A 22 -25.83 10.23 -3.92
N GLY A 23 -25.61 9.57 -5.07
CA GLY A 23 -25.59 10.18 -6.39
C GLY A 23 -24.19 10.35 -6.96
N ILE A 24 -23.87 9.60 -8.02
CA ILE A 24 -22.54 9.59 -8.66
C ILE A 24 -22.09 10.98 -9.12
N ASP A 25 -23.04 11.80 -9.59
CA ASP A 25 -22.77 13.16 -10.07
C ASP A 25 -22.34 14.09 -8.94
N ARG A 26 -22.94 13.91 -7.77
CA ARG A 26 -22.59 14.66 -6.57
C ARG A 26 -21.20 14.26 -6.09
N VAL A 27 -20.92 12.96 -6.01
CA VAL A 27 -19.59 12.43 -5.65
C VAL A 27 -18.50 12.92 -6.60
N SER A 28 -18.76 12.90 -7.91
CA SER A 28 -17.82 13.41 -8.93
C SER A 28 -17.45 14.87 -8.70
N LYS A 29 -18.43 15.72 -8.36
CA LYS A 29 -18.21 17.14 -8.05
C LYS A 29 -17.44 17.33 -6.74
N GLU A 30 -17.84 16.62 -5.68
CA GLU A 30 -17.22 16.73 -4.36
C GLU A 30 -15.75 16.26 -4.37
N LEU A 31 -15.44 15.20 -5.12
CA LEU A 31 -14.07 14.66 -5.24
C LEU A 31 -13.24 15.31 -6.35
N ASN A 32 -13.84 16.15 -7.20
CA ASN A 32 -13.20 16.71 -8.39
C ASN A 32 -12.56 15.61 -9.29
N LEU A 33 -13.32 14.53 -9.54
CA LEU A 33 -12.90 13.38 -10.34
C LEU A 33 -13.88 13.12 -11.47
N GLU A 34 -13.35 12.76 -12.65
CA GLU A 34 -14.15 12.31 -13.79
C GLU A 34 -14.84 10.98 -13.50
N LYS A 35 -16.10 10.86 -13.93
CA LYS A 35 -16.94 9.68 -13.68
C LYS A 35 -16.33 8.39 -14.23
N ASP A 36 -15.60 8.47 -15.34
CA ASP A 36 -14.96 7.31 -15.97
C ASP A 36 -13.98 6.59 -15.04
N LYS A 37 -13.38 7.32 -14.09
CA LYS A 37 -12.48 6.74 -13.08
C LYS A 37 -13.20 5.89 -12.05
N PHE A 38 -14.53 5.98 -11.97
CA PHE A 38 -15.34 5.15 -11.07
C PHE A 38 -15.67 3.78 -11.65
N TYR A 39 -15.21 3.50 -12.87
CA TYR A 39 -15.47 2.25 -13.56
C TYR A 39 -14.16 1.51 -13.83
N SER A 40 -14.19 0.19 -13.66
CA SER A 40 -13.12 -0.74 -14.01
C SER A 40 -13.72 -1.87 -14.84
N ASP A 41 -13.16 -2.14 -16.02
CA ASP A 41 -13.67 -3.11 -16.99
C ASP A 41 -15.17 -2.94 -17.32
N GLY A 42 -15.63 -1.69 -17.44
CA GLY A 42 -17.02 -1.34 -17.75
C GLY A 42 -18.02 -1.55 -16.59
N LYS A 43 -17.54 -1.95 -15.40
CA LYS A 43 -18.35 -2.11 -14.19
C LYS A 43 -18.02 -1.02 -13.19
N PHE A 44 -19.05 -0.55 -12.49
CA PHE A 44 -18.86 0.41 -11.41
C PHE A 44 -18.01 -0.22 -10.29
N ASP A 45 -17.02 0.51 -9.81
CA ASP A 45 -16.14 0.09 -8.73
C ASP A 45 -16.27 1.03 -7.52
N PRO A 46 -17.04 0.66 -6.48
CA PRO A 46 -17.20 1.52 -5.31
C PRO A 46 -15.87 1.81 -4.60
N TYR A 47 -14.87 0.92 -4.72
CA TYR A 47 -13.56 1.10 -4.09
C TYR A 47 -12.65 2.12 -4.78
N SER A 48 -13.01 2.58 -5.98
CA SER A 48 -12.35 3.73 -6.61
C SER A 48 -12.68 5.05 -5.90
N ILE A 49 -13.76 5.07 -5.12
CA ILE A 49 -14.27 6.24 -4.38
C ILE A 49 -13.97 6.07 -2.89
N ILE A 50 -14.36 4.93 -2.31
CA ILE A 50 -14.20 4.64 -0.87
C ILE A 50 -13.57 3.26 -0.73
N ASP A 51 -12.31 3.21 -0.29
CA ASP A 51 -11.62 1.95 -0.01
C ASP A 51 -11.67 1.61 1.49
N ILE A 52 -11.68 0.30 1.78
CA ILE A 52 -11.56 -0.21 3.15
C ILE A 52 -10.09 -0.52 3.39
N ASP A 53 -9.50 0.11 4.41
CA ASP A 53 -8.13 -0.17 4.80
C ASP A 53 -8.02 -1.56 5.47
N THR A 54 -7.86 -2.58 4.63
CA THR A 54 -7.69 -3.97 5.06
C THR A 54 -6.44 -4.21 5.93
N VAL A 55 -5.49 -3.26 5.97
CA VAL A 55 -4.32 -3.33 6.85
C VAL A 55 -4.75 -3.18 8.32
N LEU A 56 -5.80 -2.41 8.60
CA LEU A 56 -6.36 -2.24 9.95
C LEU A 56 -6.93 -3.53 10.56
N ILE A 57 -7.24 -4.53 9.73
CA ILE A 57 -7.79 -5.83 10.16
C ILE A 57 -6.71 -6.93 10.04
N SER A 58 -5.45 -6.54 9.85
CA SER A 58 -4.34 -7.50 9.75
C SER A 58 -3.84 -7.92 11.14
N GLU A 59 -3.22 -9.10 11.20
CA GLU A 59 -2.65 -9.69 12.44
C GLU A 59 -1.69 -8.74 13.20
N ARG A 60 -1.10 -7.76 12.51
CA ARG A 60 -0.15 -6.79 13.09
C ARG A 60 -0.79 -5.49 13.59
N HIS A 61 -2.05 -5.25 13.26
CA HIS A 61 -2.76 -4.03 13.61
C HIS A 61 -4.00 -4.43 14.38
N MET A 62 -3.85 -4.62 15.70
CA MET A 62 -5.02 -4.73 16.57
C MET A 62 -5.68 -3.36 16.68
N PHE A 63 -7.02 -3.35 16.67
CA PHE A 63 -7.79 -2.15 16.99
C PHE A 63 -7.39 -1.67 18.39
N ARG A 64 -7.28 -0.35 18.54
CA ARG A 64 -7.23 0.24 19.88
C ARG A 64 -8.61 0.05 20.50
N MET A 65 -8.66 -0.62 21.65
CA MET A 65 -9.92 -0.77 22.38
C MET A 65 -10.53 0.60 22.70
N GLN A 66 -11.85 0.65 22.79
CA GLN A 66 -12.56 1.82 23.29
C GLN A 66 -11.94 2.27 24.62
N TYR A 67 -11.84 3.58 24.79
CA TYR A 67 -11.28 4.25 25.96
C TYR A 67 -9.79 3.98 26.23
N SER A 68 -9.08 3.31 25.31
CA SER A 68 -7.62 3.24 25.38
C SER A 68 -6.98 4.61 25.15
N LEU A 69 -5.96 4.91 25.96
CA LEU A 69 -5.27 6.19 25.95
C LEU A 69 -4.14 6.20 24.92
N ASN A 70 -4.01 7.30 24.21
CA ASN A 70 -2.85 7.54 23.36
C ASN A 70 -1.61 7.86 24.22
N GLU A 71 -0.55 7.07 24.12
CA GLU A 71 0.67 7.22 24.94
C GLU A 71 1.33 8.61 24.90
N LYS A 72 1.15 9.35 23.79
CA LYS A 72 1.79 10.66 23.60
C LYS A 72 0.88 11.82 23.97
N LYS A 73 -0.38 11.74 23.55
CA LYS A 73 -1.34 12.84 23.66
C LYS A 73 -2.32 12.68 24.80
N TRP A 74 -2.37 11.50 25.43
CA TRP A 74 -3.29 11.15 26.52
C TRP A 74 -4.79 11.24 26.21
N PHE A 75 -5.18 11.50 24.97
CA PHE A 75 -6.57 11.37 24.53
C PHE A 75 -7.03 9.91 24.47
N ALA A 76 -8.29 9.68 24.82
CA ALA A 76 -8.97 8.40 24.78
C ALA A 76 -9.57 8.10 23.40
N SER A 77 -9.63 6.81 23.04
CA SER A 77 -10.36 6.35 21.85
C SER A 77 -11.85 6.30 22.15
N VAL A 78 -12.62 7.33 21.78
CA VAL A 78 -14.05 7.42 22.13
C VAL A 78 -14.98 6.94 21.01
N PRO A 79 -16.08 6.23 21.33
CA PRO A 79 -17.16 5.98 20.40
C PRO A 79 -17.84 7.30 19.99
N ILE A 80 -18.26 7.43 18.72
CA ILE A 80 -18.92 8.63 18.20
C ILE A 80 -20.22 8.20 17.51
N ASN A 81 -21.31 8.94 17.74
CA ASN A 81 -22.56 8.71 17.04
C ASN A 81 -22.40 9.02 15.54
N LYS A 82 -22.83 8.10 14.66
CA LYS A 82 -22.74 8.23 13.20
C LYS A 82 -23.32 9.55 12.68
N ASN A 83 -24.38 10.07 13.29
CA ASN A 83 -25.05 11.29 12.86
C ASN A 83 -24.37 12.58 13.36
N LYS A 84 -23.36 12.46 14.24
CA LYS A 84 -22.66 13.59 14.87
C LYS A 84 -21.14 13.57 14.61
N VAL A 85 -20.70 12.82 13.60
CA VAL A 85 -19.27 12.74 13.27
C VAL A 85 -18.69 14.11 12.94
N ASP A 86 -19.48 14.98 12.28
CA ASP A 86 -19.07 16.34 11.92
C ASP A 86 -18.98 17.29 13.14
N GLU A 87 -19.60 16.93 14.26
CA GLU A 87 -19.59 17.69 15.51
C GLU A 87 -18.44 17.27 16.45
N PHE A 88 -17.65 16.27 16.06
CA PHE A 88 -16.58 15.75 16.90
C PHE A 88 -15.46 16.79 17.07
N SER A 89 -15.07 17.03 18.32
CA SER A 89 -13.93 17.87 18.68
C SER A 89 -12.90 17.08 19.48
N LEU A 90 -11.63 17.45 19.37
CA LEU A 90 -10.53 16.70 20.00
C LEU A 90 -10.65 16.71 21.55
N GLU A 91 -11.23 17.76 22.10
CA GLU A 91 -11.44 17.98 23.53
C GLU A 91 -12.42 16.96 24.13
N GLN A 92 -13.36 16.45 23.33
CA GLN A 92 -14.28 15.39 23.74
C GLN A 92 -13.56 14.07 24.03
N ALA A 93 -12.36 13.88 23.47
CA ALA A 93 -11.52 12.72 23.73
C ALA A 93 -10.58 12.91 24.93
N ASN A 94 -10.61 14.05 25.63
CA ASN A 94 -9.85 14.22 26.87
C ASN A 94 -10.41 13.27 27.93
N PRO A 95 -9.58 12.45 28.63
CA PRO A 95 -10.04 11.55 29.68
C PRO A 95 -11.04 12.16 30.68
N ASP A 96 -10.88 13.44 31.01
CA ASP A 96 -11.76 14.14 31.94
C ASP A 96 -13.15 14.46 31.36
N ASN A 97 -13.28 14.48 30.03
CA ASN A 97 -14.49 14.83 29.28
C ASN A 97 -15.18 13.63 28.62
N VAL A 98 -14.57 12.44 28.67
CA VAL A 98 -15.06 11.24 27.97
C VAL A 98 -16.37 10.78 28.59
N ASP A 99 -17.43 10.80 27.78
CA ASP A 99 -18.69 10.17 28.10
C ASP A 99 -18.66 8.67 27.72
N THR A 100 -18.97 7.81 28.68
CA THR A 100 -19.02 6.35 28.50
C THR A 100 -20.43 5.83 28.28
N SER A 101 -21.42 6.71 28.13
CA SER A 101 -22.82 6.35 27.87
C SER A 101 -23.04 5.77 26.47
N LEU A 102 -22.14 6.05 25.52
CA LEU A 102 -22.23 5.55 24.17
C LEU A 102 -21.51 4.20 24.05
N ASP A 103 -22.27 3.14 23.82
CA ASP A 103 -21.70 1.84 23.50
C ASP A 103 -21.08 1.84 22.09
N PHE A 104 -19.89 1.25 21.95
CA PHE A 104 -19.23 1.09 20.65
C PHE A 104 -19.89 0.02 19.78
N PHE A 105 -20.50 -0.99 20.42
CA PHE A 105 -21.24 -2.06 19.77
C PHE A 105 -22.66 -2.11 20.35
N ASP A 106 -23.63 -1.52 19.65
CA ASP A 106 -25.06 -1.67 19.97
C ASP A 106 -25.64 -3.00 19.43
N LEU A 107 -24.79 -4.03 19.34
CA LEU A 107 -25.13 -5.32 18.76
C LEU A 107 -25.09 -6.38 19.84
N SER A 108 -26.24 -7.03 20.06
CA SER A 108 -26.30 -8.23 20.89
C SER A 108 -25.36 -9.29 20.30
N PRO A 109 -24.44 -9.89 21.09
CA PRO A 109 -23.50 -10.87 20.58
C PRO A 109 -24.26 -12.05 19.98
N THR A 110 -24.02 -12.32 18.70
CA THR A 110 -24.64 -13.48 18.04
C THR A 110 -23.79 -14.71 18.32
N LYS A 111 -24.41 -15.77 18.87
CA LYS A 111 -23.70 -17.02 19.17
C LYS A 111 -23.05 -17.57 17.90
N ASN A 112 -21.77 -17.92 17.98
CA ASN A 112 -20.97 -18.47 16.88
C ASN A 112 -20.74 -17.53 15.67
N GLU A 113 -20.99 -16.22 15.79
CA GLU A 113 -20.78 -15.27 14.70
C GLU A 113 -19.33 -15.29 14.18
N ALA A 114 -18.35 -15.25 15.09
CA ALA A 114 -16.94 -15.31 14.73
C ALA A 114 -16.57 -16.61 14.01
N SER A 115 -17.07 -17.76 14.50
CA SER A 115 -16.86 -19.06 13.87
C SER A 115 -17.51 -19.12 12.49
N SER A 116 -18.72 -18.59 12.34
CA SER A 116 -19.44 -18.51 11.07
C SER A 116 -18.69 -17.63 10.07
N LEU A 117 -18.21 -16.45 10.49
CA LEU A 117 -17.39 -15.57 9.68
C LEU A 117 -16.13 -16.27 9.19
N PHE A 118 -15.45 -16.99 10.08
CA PHE A 118 -14.24 -17.73 9.73
C PHE A 118 -14.52 -18.82 8.69
N ILE A 119 -15.54 -19.66 8.90
CA ILE A 119 -15.93 -20.74 7.97
C ILE A 119 -16.26 -20.14 6.60
N ARG A 120 -17.14 -19.13 6.55
CA ARG A 120 -17.52 -18.45 5.31
C ARG A 120 -16.31 -17.87 4.56
N ALA A 121 -15.41 -17.21 5.30
CA ALA A 121 -14.21 -16.62 4.71
C ALA A 121 -13.25 -17.69 4.16
N TYR A 122 -13.14 -18.82 4.85
CA TYR A 122 -12.31 -19.95 4.44
C TYR A 122 -12.88 -20.63 3.17
N ASP A 123 -14.18 -20.94 3.16
CA ASP A 123 -14.86 -21.57 2.03
C ASP A 123 -14.80 -20.70 0.76
N ALA A 124 -15.01 -19.38 0.92
CA ALA A 124 -14.88 -18.43 -0.19
C ALA A 124 -13.47 -18.45 -0.80
N PHE A 125 -12.45 -18.57 0.04
CA PHE A 125 -11.06 -18.61 -0.40
C PHE A 125 -10.70 -19.92 -1.12
N GLU A 126 -11.13 -21.08 -0.58
CA GLU A 126 -10.98 -22.38 -1.25
C GLU A 126 -11.63 -22.42 -2.65
N SER A 127 -12.73 -21.70 -2.82
CA SER A 127 -13.42 -21.60 -4.11
C SER A 127 -12.68 -20.75 -5.16
N GLU A 128 -11.89 -19.76 -4.73
CA GLU A 128 -11.06 -18.92 -5.60
C GLU A 128 -9.70 -19.59 -5.94
N ASP A 129 -9.19 -20.44 -5.06
CA ASP A 129 -7.83 -21.02 -5.12
C ASP A 129 -7.66 -22.26 -6.03
N LYS A 130 -8.66 -22.61 -6.86
CA LYS A 130 -8.46 -23.58 -7.96
C LYS A 130 -7.56 -23.06 -9.10
N LYS A 131 -6.85 -21.95 -8.91
CA LYS A 131 -5.63 -21.63 -9.65
C LYS A 131 -4.43 -22.00 -8.79
N THR A 132 -3.98 -23.24 -8.95
CA THR A 132 -2.70 -23.80 -8.48
C THR A 132 -1.65 -22.74 -8.17
N THR A 133 -1.50 -22.40 -6.88
CA THR A 133 -0.30 -21.73 -6.40
C THR A 133 0.68 -22.83 -6.03
N GLU A 134 1.48 -23.27 -7.02
CA GLU A 134 2.69 -24.02 -6.69
C GLU A 134 3.50 -23.15 -5.73
N VAL A 135 3.71 -23.65 -4.51
CA VAL A 135 4.61 -23.03 -3.53
C VAL A 135 6.01 -23.20 -4.11
N ALA A 136 6.41 -22.25 -4.94
CA ALA A 136 7.75 -22.20 -5.49
C ALA A 136 8.72 -22.09 -4.31
N GLU A 137 9.60 -23.09 -4.18
CA GLU A 137 10.73 -23.07 -3.27
C GLU A 137 11.38 -21.68 -3.32
N THR A 138 11.63 -21.09 -2.16
CA THR A 138 12.25 -19.77 -2.04
C THR A 138 13.70 -19.83 -2.52
N LYS A 139 13.90 -19.80 -3.83
CA LYS A 139 15.21 -19.60 -4.44
C LYS A 139 15.76 -18.27 -3.91
N SER A 140 16.93 -18.32 -3.28
CA SER A 140 17.63 -17.14 -2.83
C SER A 140 17.84 -16.22 -4.03
N PHE A 141 17.32 -15.00 -3.95
CA PHE A 141 17.53 -14.01 -4.99
C PHE A 141 19.02 -13.63 -5.01
N VAL A 142 19.69 -13.91 -6.12
CA VAL A 142 21.09 -13.55 -6.35
C VAL A 142 21.12 -12.17 -7.03
N PRO A 143 21.73 -11.14 -6.41
CA PRO A 143 21.92 -9.86 -7.06
C PRO A 143 22.67 -10.00 -8.39
N VAL A 144 22.28 -9.19 -9.37
CA VAL A 144 22.96 -9.12 -10.66
C VAL A 144 23.99 -8.01 -10.59
N SER A 145 25.24 -8.25 -10.97
CA SER A 145 26.25 -7.18 -11.03
C SER A 145 26.08 -6.41 -12.35
N LEU A 146 25.32 -5.31 -12.31
CA LEU A 146 25.16 -4.40 -13.45
C LEU A 146 25.61 -2.99 -13.05
N PRO A 147 26.31 -2.25 -13.94
CA PRO A 147 26.60 -0.85 -13.69
C PRO A 147 25.30 -0.05 -13.61
N LEU A 148 25.23 0.93 -12.70
CA LEU A 148 24.12 1.86 -12.66
C LEU A 148 24.19 2.80 -13.87
N ASN A 149 23.14 2.79 -14.69
CA ASN A 149 23.00 3.62 -15.88
C ASN A 149 21.61 4.27 -15.87
N MET A 150 21.60 5.60 -15.72
CA MET A 150 20.40 6.40 -15.55
C MET A 150 19.46 6.34 -16.77
N ASP A 151 20.02 6.25 -17.97
CA ASP A 151 19.25 6.23 -19.23
C ASP A 151 18.46 4.93 -19.39
N LYS A 152 18.98 3.83 -18.85
CA LYS A 152 18.37 2.51 -18.93
C LYS A 152 17.38 2.22 -17.80
N LEU A 153 17.15 3.18 -16.90
CA LEU A 153 16.22 2.99 -15.79
C LEU A 153 14.76 2.87 -16.27
N PRO A 154 13.93 2.08 -15.56
CA PRO A 154 12.48 2.05 -15.78
C PRO A 154 11.85 3.43 -15.57
N PRO A 155 10.73 3.74 -16.26
CA PRO A 155 10.06 5.04 -16.13
C PRO A 155 9.65 5.36 -14.68
N CYS A 156 9.19 4.36 -13.93
CA CYS A 156 8.82 4.55 -12.53
C CYS A 156 10.00 4.92 -11.63
N ILE A 157 11.18 4.31 -11.84
CA ILE A 157 12.38 4.64 -11.08
C ILE A 157 12.88 6.04 -11.47
N LYS A 158 12.86 6.39 -12.76
CA LYS A 158 13.23 7.74 -13.22
C LYS A 158 12.36 8.82 -12.57
N LEU A 159 11.05 8.60 -12.50
CA LEU A 159 10.13 9.53 -11.84
C LEU A 159 10.40 9.64 -10.35
N ILE A 160 10.63 8.52 -9.66
CA ILE A 160 11.05 8.54 -8.25
C ILE A 160 12.31 9.40 -8.07
N LEU A 161 13.31 9.26 -8.95
CA LEU A 161 14.59 9.96 -8.85
C LEU A 161 14.50 11.48 -9.09
N ASN A 162 13.43 11.97 -9.70
CA ASN A 162 13.16 13.40 -9.85
C ASN A 162 12.72 14.07 -8.53
N GLY A 163 12.44 13.28 -7.50
CA GLY A 163 11.95 13.74 -6.20
C GLY A 163 10.42 13.67 -6.10
N LEU A 164 9.92 13.55 -4.87
CA LEU A 164 8.51 13.27 -4.61
C LEU A 164 7.92 14.11 -3.46
N SER A 165 6.63 14.47 -3.62
CA SER A 165 5.80 15.10 -2.58
C SER A 165 5.07 14.09 -1.69
N ASP A 166 4.81 12.90 -2.19
CA ASP A 166 4.24 11.77 -1.45
C ASP A 166 4.92 10.44 -1.87
N GLY A 167 4.83 9.40 -1.05
CA GLY A 167 5.43 8.09 -1.35
C GLY A 167 6.94 8.00 -1.12
N ARG A 168 7.58 9.02 -0.53
CA ARG A 168 9.04 9.05 -0.26
C ARG A 168 9.54 7.85 0.55
N LYS A 169 8.85 7.49 1.64
CA LYS A 169 9.25 6.35 2.50
C LYS A 169 9.19 5.02 1.74
N ARG A 170 8.15 4.83 0.92
CA ARG A 170 8.01 3.66 0.05
C ARG A 170 9.08 3.64 -1.04
N SER A 171 9.43 4.81 -1.55
CA SER A 171 10.47 4.98 -2.57
C SER A 171 11.86 4.64 -2.05
N ILE A 172 12.18 4.95 -0.78
CA ILE A 172 13.42 4.44 -0.15
C ILE A 172 13.47 2.92 -0.24
N PHE A 173 12.41 2.23 0.18
CA PHE A 173 12.36 0.77 0.13
C PHE A 173 12.54 0.23 -1.30
N ILE A 174 11.90 0.85 -2.30
CA ILE A 174 12.05 0.48 -3.71
C ILE A 174 13.50 0.68 -4.17
N LEU A 175 14.07 1.86 -3.93
CA LEU A 175 15.41 2.22 -4.39
C LEU A 175 16.50 1.37 -3.71
N VAL A 176 16.41 1.14 -2.40
CA VAL A 176 17.37 0.29 -1.68
C VAL A 176 17.39 -1.12 -2.27
N ASN A 177 16.22 -1.76 -2.44
CA ASN A 177 16.16 -3.12 -2.98
C ASN A 177 16.58 -3.16 -4.46
N PHE A 178 16.20 -2.16 -5.26
CA PHE A 178 16.62 -2.07 -6.67
C PHE A 178 18.15 -1.91 -6.79
N LEU A 179 18.75 -0.96 -6.08
CA LEU A 179 20.18 -0.68 -6.14
C LEU A 179 21.02 -1.84 -5.59
N ARG A 180 20.58 -2.45 -4.49
CA ARG A 180 21.21 -3.66 -3.95
C ARG A 180 21.10 -4.83 -4.93
N SER A 181 19.97 -4.97 -5.62
CA SER A 181 19.77 -6.00 -6.63
C SER A 181 20.67 -5.86 -7.86
N ILE A 182 21.15 -4.65 -8.17
CA ILE A 182 22.14 -4.41 -9.23
C ILE A 182 23.60 -4.40 -8.72
N GLY A 183 23.82 -4.78 -7.45
CA GLY A 183 25.14 -4.97 -6.87
C GLY A 183 25.80 -3.71 -6.29
N ARG A 184 25.05 -2.66 -5.96
CA ARG A 184 25.61 -1.48 -5.26
C ARG A 184 25.92 -1.80 -3.79
N THR A 185 27.00 -1.21 -3.26
CA THR A 185 27.37 -1.35 -1.85
C THR A 185 26.48 -0.52 -0.94
N LYS A 186 26.53 -0.81 0.36
CA LYS A 186 25.78 -0.09 1.39
C LYS A 186 26.12 1.41 1.39
N GLU A 187 27.40 1.72 1.24
CA GLU A 187 27.94 3.08 1.24
C GLU A 187 27.47 3.84 0.00
N GLU A 188 27.56 3.22 -1.19
CA GLU A 188 27.06 3.79 -2.45
C GLU A 188 25.57 4.11 -2.35
N ILE A 189 24.76 3.17 -1.87
CA ILE A 189 23.30 3.34 -1.73
C ILE A 189 22.98 4.43 -0.71
N THR A 190 23.69 4.47 0.41
CA THR A 190 23.48 5.48 1.45
C THR A 190 23.70 6.87 0.89
N SER A 191 24.86 7.11 0.27
CA SER A 191 25.20 8.40 -0.33
C SER A 191 24.20 8.80 -1.40
N PHE A 192 23.83 7.87 -2.29
CA PHE A 192 22.84 8.10 -3.35
C PHE A 192 21.46 8.51 -2.80
N LEU A 193 20.98 7.85 -1.74
CA LEU A 193 19.68 8.16 -1.15
C LEU A 193 19.66 9.48 -0.39
N LEU A 194 20.76 9.84 0.27
CA LEU A 194 20.89 11.14 0.92
C LEU A 194 20.86 12.28 -0.11
N GLU A 195 21.55 12.12 -1.23
CA GLU A 195 21.52 13.08 -2.33
C GLU A 195 20.11 13.18 -2.94
N TRP A 196 19.48 12.04 -3.23
CA TRP A 196 18.12 11.98 -3.74
C TRP A 196 17.12 12.66 -2.80
N ASN A 197 17.30 12.52 -1.49
CA ASN A 197 16.41 13.11 -0.49
C ASN A 197 16.37 14.65 -0.54
N ASN A 198 17.42 15.30 -1.04
CA ASN A 198 17.43 16.76 -1.22
C ASN A 198 16.47 17.23 -2.32
N LYS A 199 16.07 16.34 -3.24
CA LYS A 199 15.09 16.63 -4.31
C LYS A 199 13.64 16.48 -3.83
N ASN A 200 13.44 15.87 -2.66
CA ASN A 200 12.12 15.58 -2.10
C ASN A 200 11.53 16.77 -1.35
N LYS A 201 10.19 16.94 -1.40
CA LYS A 201 9.50 18.07 -0.75
C LYS A 201 8.29 17.62 0.10
N PRO A 202 8.36 17.61 1.44
CA PRO A 202 9.56 17.87 2.26
C PRO A 202 10.57 16.72 2.22
N PRO A 203 11.86 16.99 2.53
CA PRO A 203 12.86 15.96 2.72
C PRO A 203 12.53 15.08 3.94
N LEU A 204 12.93 13.81 3.88
CA LEU A 204 12.83 12.90 5.03
C LEU A 204 13.97 13.13 6.02
N LYS A 205 13.73 12.79 7.29
CA LYS A 205 14.78 12.78 8.31
C LYS A 205 15.90 11.81 7.91
N GLN A 206 17.13 12.27 7.91
CA GLN A 206 18.31 11.49 7.52
C GLN A 206 18.41 10.14 8.24
N ASN A 207 18.17 10.11 9.55
CA ASN A 207 18.21 8.87 10.35
C ASN A 207 17.23 7.80 9.86
N LEU A 208 16.09 8.19 9.29
CA LEU A 208 15.13 7.23 8.71
C LEU A 208 15.74 6.53 7.49
N ILE A 209 16.45 7.26 6.64
CA ILE A 209 17.13 6.70 5.46
C ILE A 209 18.21 5.73 5.91
N LEU A 210 19.06 6.14 6.86
CA LEU A 210 20.15 5.33 7.40
C LEU A 210 19.62 4.01 7.99
N GLN A 211 18.58 4.07 8.83
CA GLN A 211 17.97 2.87 9.43
C GLN A 211 17.37 1.92 8.38
N GLN A 212 16.74 2.45 7.33
CA GLN A 212 16.18 1.64 6.25
C GLN A 212 17.26 0.93 5.44
N VAL A 213 18.38 1.61 5.14
CA VAL A 213 19.52 1.00 4.47
C VAL A 213 20.14 -0.07 5.36
N GLU A 214 20.36 0.21 6.64
CA GLU A 214 20.91 -0.76 7.61
C GLU A 214 20.08 -2.04 7.65
N TYR A 215 18.76 -1.90 7.84
CA TYR A 215 17.84 -3.02 7.91
C TYR A 215 17.82 -3.87 6.63
N ALA A 216 17.89 -3.21 5.46
CA ALA A 216 17.98 -3.94 4.20
C ALA A 216 19.26 -4.78 4.15
N PHE A 217 20.42 -4.23 4.52
CA PHE A 217 21.69 -4.97 4.47
C PHE A 217 21.84 -6.03 5.57
N SER A 218 21.18 -5.86 6.72
CA SER A 218 21.16 -6.87 7.79
C SER A 218 20.24 -8.06 7.50
N SER A 219 19.37 -7.94 6.48
CA SER A 219 18.40 -8.98 6.10
C SER A 219 18.73 -9.61 4.74
N LYS A 220 18.04 -10.71 4.40
CA LYS A 220 18.17 -11.37 3.10
C LYS A 220 17.94 -10.37 1.96
N SER A 221 18.61 -10.59 0.82
CA SER A 221 18.40 -9.78 -0.37
C SER A 221 17.04 -10.07 -0.99
N TYR A 222 16.29 -9.01 -1.30
CA TYR A 222 15.01 -9.08 -1.98
C TYR A 222 15.03 -8.22 -3.24
N PRO A 223 14.37 -8.64 -4.32
CA PRO A 223 14.12 -7.76 -5.44
C PRO A 223 13.22 -6.60 -5.00
N PRO A 224 13.22 -5.47 -5.73
CA PRO A 224 12.21 -4.44 -5.51
C PRO A 224 10.81 -5.01 -5.72
N PRO A 225 9.75 -4.40 -5.14
CA PRO A 225 8.37 -4.84 -5.32
C PRO A 225 7.98 -4.99 -6.80
N ASN A 226 7.04 -5.90 -7.09
CA ASN A 226 6.47 -6.03 -8.43
C ASN A 226 5.60 -4.82 -8.78
N CYS A 227 5.47 -4.52 -10.07
CA CYS A 227 4.70 -3.37 -10.57
C CYS A 227 3.24 -3.38 -10.10
N ASP A 228 2.65 -4.56 -9.94
CA ASP A 228 1.27 -4.76 -9.48
C ASP A 228 1.14 -4.94 -7.96
N SER A 229 2.24 -4.86 -7.19
CA SER A 229 2.18 -4.94 -5.73
C SER A 229 1.37 -3.77 -5.17
N LYS A 230 0.30 -4.09 -4.43
CA LYS A 230 -0.57 -3.12 -3.75
C LYS A 230 0.26 -2.19 -2.86
N GLY A 231 -0.05 -0.89 -2.88
CA GLY A 231 0.62 0.10 -2.04
C GLY A 231 1.97 0.61 -2.58
N TYR A 232 2.41 0.20 -3.77
CA TYR A 232 3.66 0.69 -4.39
C TYR A 232 3.39 1.59 -5.60
N TYR A 233 3.90 1.24 -6.79
CA TYR A 233 4.06 2.18 -7.91
C TYR A 233 2.77 2.86 -8.37
N LYS A 234 1.65 2.12 -8.45
CA LYS A 234 0.34 2.70 -8.82
C LYS A 234 -0.28 3.53 -7.69
N PHE A 235 -0.04 3.12 -6.44
CA PHE A 235 -0.66 3.72 -5.25
C PHE A 235 -0.26 5.20 -5.06
N PHE A 236 1.00 5.54 -5.28
CA PHE A 236 1.49 6.92 -5.18
C PHE A 236 1.85 7.52 -6.56
N ASN A 237 1.17 7.05 -7.60
CA ASN A 237 1.16 7.63 -8.94
C ASN A 237 2.55 7.83 -9.61
N VAL A 238 3.40 6.80 -9.58
CA VAL A 238 4.71 6.79 -10.29
C VAL A 238 4.78 5.74 -11.40
N CYS A 239 3.69 5.01 -11.67
CA CYS A 239 3.66 3.95 -12.68
C CYS A 239 3.09 4.45 -14.01
N PHE A 240 3.98 4.85 -14.92
CA PHE A 240 3.62 5.21 -16.30
C PHE A 240 4.33 4.25 -17.28
N PRO A 241 3.68 3.12 -17.62
CA PRO A 241 4.34 2.03 -18.34
C PRO A 241 4.63 2.38 -19.80
N ASP A 242 5.84 2.03 -20.26
CA ASP A 242 6.22 2.06 -21.67
C ASP A 242 6.04 0.68 -22.35
N GLN A 243 6.52 0.54 -23.60
CA GLN A 243 6.41 -0.73 -24.33
C GLN A 243 7.20 -1.88 -23.70
N THR A 244 8.30 -1.59 -23.00
CA THR A 244 9.08 -2.61 -22.30
C THR A 244 8.38 -3.03 -21.00
N CYS A 245 7.71 -2.09 -20.31
CA CYS A 245 6.93 -2.36 -19.10
C CYS A 245 5.83 -3.41 -19.33
N LYS A 246 5.21 -3.46 -20.51
CA LYS A 246 4.16 -4.44 -20.85
C LYS A 246 4.66 -5.90 -20.87
N LEU A 247 5.98 -6.11 -20.96
CA LEU A 247 6.59 -7.43 -21.08
C LEU A 247 7.23 -7.93 -19.78
N ILE A 248 7.15 -7.14 -18.70
CA ILE A 248 7.82 -7.41 -17.44
C ILE A 248 6.86 -7.22 -16.26
N LYS A 249 7.18 -7.87 -15.14
CA LYS A 249 6.41 -7.74 -13.89
C LYS A 249 7.15 -6.92 -12.83
N ASN A 250 8.44 -6.66 -13.02
CA ASN A 250 9.32 -6.08 -12.01
C ASN A 250 10.30 -5.05 -12.62
N PRO A 251 10.52 -3.89 -11.98
CA PRO A 251 11.46 -2.87 -12.46
C PRO A 251 12.90 -3.37 -12.62
N LEU A 252 13.33 -4.33 -11.80
CA LEU A 252 14.64 -4.97 -11.97
C LEU A 252 14.70 -5.75 -13.29
N SER A 253 13.66 -6.52 -13.62
CA SER A 253 13.60 -7.27 -14.88
C SER A 253 13.60 -6.34 -16.11
N TYR A 254 12.96 -5.17 -16.01
CA TYR A 254 13.07 -4.12 -17.01
C TYR A 254 14.55 -3.74 -17.23
N TYR A 255 15.26 -3.43 -16.15
CA TYR A 255 16.64 -2.96 -16.20
C TYR A 255 17.59 -4.00 -16.80
N ILE A 256 17.42 -5.27 -16.41
CA ILE A 256 18.17 -6.41 -16.97
C ILE A 256 17.88 -6.55 -18.47
N ARG A 257 16.60 -6.49 -18.88
CA ARG A 257 16.18 -6.67 -20.28
C ARG A 257 16.75 -5.59 -21.21
N VAL A 258 16.74 -4.33 -20.77
CA VAL A 258 17.30 -3.21 -21.56
C VAL A 258 18.81 -3.35 -21.68
N ASN A 259 19.51 -3.77 -20.62
CA ASN A 259 20.96 -4.02 -20.70
C ASN A 259 21.32 -5.23 -21.58
N ALA A 260 20.52 -6.29 -21.56
CA ALA A 260 20.75 -7.49 -22.39
C ALA A 260 20.56 -7.25 -23.90
N LYS A 261 19.60 -6.41 -24.31
CA LYS A 261 19.35 -6.10 -25.73
C LYS A 261 20.55 -5.42 -26.41
N ASN A 262 21.33 -4.63 -25.68
CA ASN A 262 22.48 -3.92 -26.23
C ASN A 262 23.70 -4.83 -26.40
N HIS A 263 23.85 -5.86 -25.56
CA HIS A 263 24.91 -6.87 -25.74
C HIS A 263 24.76 -7.70 -27.03
N LYS A 264 23.54 -7.85 -27.54
CA LYS A 264 23.29 -8.52 -28.84
C LYS A 264 23.50 -7.64 -30.06
N LYS A 265 23.62 -6.31 -29.89
CA LYS A 265 23.90 -5.37 -30.99
C LYS A 265 25.38 -5.00 -31.11
N SER A 266 26.21 -5.37 -30.13
CA SER A 266 27.67 -5.10 -30.14
C SER A 266 28.51 -6.36 -30.42
N LYS A 267 27.90 -7.42 -30.94
CA LYS A 267 28.54 -8.61 -31.49
C LYS A 267 28.04 -8.77 -32.92
#